data_AF-A0A9W9BYT8-F1
#
_entry.id   AF-A0A9W9BYT8-F1
#
_cell.length_a   1.000
_cell.length_b   1.000
_cell.length_c   1.000
_cell.angle_alpha   90.00
_cell.angle_beta   90.00
_cell.angle_gamma   90.00
#
_symmetry.space_group_name_H-M   'P 1'
#
loop_
_entity.id
_entity.type
_entity.pdbx_description
1 polymer ?
#
loop_
_entity_poly.entity_id
_entity_poly.type
_entity_poly.pdbx_seq_one_letter_code
_entity_poly.pdbx_strand_id
1 'polypeptide(L)'
;MAESEEDNAERYLGNQDRRIFCPFKSVATPVHINITLLGDTEFTLAELLSFFPFHYQWRNAGERMIRAGLSALEISNFINMSRCLPGASICSQGSVDHHIFRKYKDEEATKASQSLPDTTSYTAEGWTYDVWEMTDYPLLALTHGLSDLPSGADAGPLTALINWVRKQDRYQTMLSEVPALLKEADVESLIDPSEGACPDKKVLGRYNKAMKKDRVRVLKEIKVLREKEDTEAEAGAFKAAKEKSSKRRRME
;
A
#
# COMPACT_ATOMS: atom_id res chain seq x y z
N MET A 1 -23.97 1.34 6.60
CA MET A 1 -23.47 0.49 7.69
C MET A 1 -21.96 0.51 7.57
N ALA A 2 -21.26 1.14 8.51
CA ALA A 2 -19.81 1.08 8.57
C ALA A 2 -19.44 -0.37 8.93
N GLU A 3 -18.63 -1.03 8.09
CA GLU A 3 -18.08 -2.35 8.42
C GLU A 3 -17.26 -2.23 9.72
N SER A 4 -17.36 -3.22 10.60
CA SER A 4 -16.72 -3.15 11.92
C SER A 4 -15.20 -3.26 11.79
N GLU A 5 -14.46 -2.66 12.73
CA GLU A 5 -12.98 -2.59 12.69
C GLU A 5 -12.32 -3.98 12.73
N GLU A 6 -12.97 -4.97 13.36
CA GLU A 6 -12.56 -6.38 13.37
C GLU A 6 -12.75 -7.06 11.99
N ASP A 7 -13.81 -6.74 11.24
CA ASP A 7 -14.03 -7.26 9.88
C ASP A 7 -12.92 -6.82 8.92
N ASN A 8 -12.28 -5.67 9.18
CA ASN A 8 -11.20 -5.13 8.37
C ASN A 8 -9.86 -5.86 8.64
N ALA A 9 -9.55 -6.18 9.91
CA ALA A 9 -8.38 -7.02 10.26
C ALA A 9 -8.44 -8.38 9.56
N GLU A 10 -9.61 -9.03 9.64
CA GLU A 10 -9.85 -10.31 9.01
C GLU A 10 -9.84 -10.23 7.48
N ARG A 11 -10.13 -9.08 6.85
CA ARG A 11 -9.89 -8.90 5.41
C ARG A 11 -8.41 -8.71 5.08
N TYR A 12 -7.65 -7.92 5.85
CA TYR A 12 -6.23 -7.69 5.56
C TYR A 12 -5.38 -8.95 5.76
N LEU A 13 -5.68 -9.74 6.79
CA LEU A 13 -5.03 -11.02 7.08
C LEU A 13 -5.72 -12.22 6.40
N GLY A 14 -7.04 -12.15 6.17
CA GLY A 14 -7.82 -13.22 5.53
C GLY A 14 -7.81 -13.18 4.02
N ASN A 15 -7.56 -12.02 3.39
CA ASN A 15 -7.14 -11.97 1.98
C ASN A 15 -5.67 -12.42 1.80
N GLN A 16 -5.00 -12.85 2.89
CA GLN A 16 -3.81 -13.68 2.86
C GLN A 16 -4.13 -15.14 3.24
N ASP A 17 -5.29 -15.66 2.83
CA ASP A 17 -5.67 -17.08 2.87
C ASP A 17 -5.18 -17.87 4.11
N ARG A 18 -5.60 -17.53 5.34
CA ARG A 18 -5.50 -18.39 6.55
C ARG A 18 -4.15 -19.16 6.71
N ARG A 19 -3.00 -18.58 6.39
CA ARG A 19 -1.69 -19.30 6.40
C ARG A 19 -0.63 -18.61 7.25
N ILE A 20 0.27 -19.44 7.78
CA ILE A 20 1.50 -19.07 8.49
C ILE A 20 2.32 -18.09 7.63
N PHE A 21 2.87 -17.04 8.26
CA PHE A 21 3.75 -16.04 7.65
C PHE A 21 4.79 -16.73 6.74
N CYS A 22 4.71 -16.43 5.44
CA CYS A 22 5.62 -16.96 4.43
C CYS A 22 6.33 -15.78 3.75
N PRO A 23 7.66 -15.69 3.83
CA PRO A 23 8.45 -14.66 3.15
C PRO A 23 8.20 -14.58 1.64
N PHE A 24 7.72 -15.69 1.03
CA PHE A 24 7.36 -15.76 -0.39
C PHE A 24 5.93 -15.29 -0.72
N LYS A 25 5.10 -14.99 0.29
CA LYS A 25 3.70 -14.51 0.13
C LYS A 25 3.44 -13.11 0.67
N SER A 26 4.38 -12.51 1.40
CA SER A 26 4.28 -11.11 1.81
C SER A 26 4.57 -10.21 0.61
N VAL A 27 3.58 -10.03 -0.27
CA VAL A 27 3.73 -9.23 -1.50
C VAL A 27 3.78 -7.73 -1.17
N ALA A 28 3.23 -7.31 -0.04
CA ALA A 28 3.18 -5.93 0.43
C ALA A 28 3.33 -5.86 1.95
N THR A 29 3.91 -4.76 2.43
CA THR A 29 4.10 -4.52 3.87
C THR A 29 2.78 -4.09 4.52
N PRO A 30 2.43 -4.61 5.71
CA PRO A 30 1.14 -4.34 6.34
C PRO A 30 0.98 -2.89 6.84
N VAL A 31 -0.27 -2.45 6.98
CA VAL A 31 -0.63 -1.07 7.38
C VAL A 31 -0.25 -0.71 8.82
N HIS A 32 -0.06 -1.69 9.70
CA HIS A 32 0.29 -1.50 11.12
C HIS A 32 1.80 -1.31 11.36
N ILE A 33 2.62 -1.25 10.31
CA ILE A 33 4.04 -0.92 10.49
C ILE A 33 4.15 0.53 10.93
N ASN A 34 4.94 0.75 11.98
CA ASN A 34 5.14 2.07 12.53
C ASN A 34 6.10 2.91 11.69
N ILE A 35 5.60 3.57 10.65
CA ILE A 35 6.43 4.45 9.80
C ILE A 35 7.00 5.66 10.57
N THR A 36 6.44 6.02 11.73
CA THR A 36 6.94 7.15 12.53
C THR A 36 8.28 6.82 13.21
N LEU A 37 8.68 5.54 13.26
CA LEU A 37 10.00 5.12 13.74
C LEU A 37 11.16 5.66 12.88
N LEU A 38 10.86 6.14 11.68
CA LEU A 38 11.80 6.84 10.82
C LEU A 38 12.22 8.22 11.39
N GLY A 39 11.48 8.76 12.37
CA GLY A 39 11.79 10.04 12.99
C GLY A 39 11.84 11.18 11.96
N ASP A 40 12.93 11.94 11.98
CA ASP A 40 13.24 13.07 11.11
C ASP A 40 13.79 12.65 9.72
N THR A 41 13.83 11.34 9.43
CA THR A 41 14.26 10.85 8.12
C THR A 41 13.24 11.21 7.04
N GLU A 42 13.66 11.94 6.02
CA GLU A 42 12.83 12.16 4.84
C GLU A 42 12.82 10.92 3.93
N PHE A 43 11.71 10.71 3.23
CA PHE A 43 11.58 9.67 2.21
C PHE A 43 10.72 10.16 1.06
N THR A 44 11.01 9.71 -0.16
CA THR A 44 10.29 10.17 -1.35
C THR A 44 8.88 9.62 -1.37
N LEU A 45 7.97 10.24 -2.14
CA LEU A 45 6.64 9.67 -2.35
C LEU A 45 6.70 8.30 -3.05
N ALA A 46 7.70 8.07 -3.90
CA ALA A 46 7.91 6.77 -4.51
C ALA A 46 8.36 5.71 -3.47
N GLU A 47 9.19 6.08 -2.50
CA GLU A 47 9.54 5.21 -1.36
C GLU A 47 8.33 4.94 -0.48
N LEU A 48 7.49 5.94 -0.21
CA LEU A 48 6.24 5.75 0.53
C LEU A 48 5.33 4.73 -0.16
N LEU A 49 5.03 4.93 -1.44
CA LEU A 49 4.13 4.05 -2.20
C LEU A 49 4.75 2.66 -2.48
N SER A 50 6.08 2.58 -2.55
CA SER A 50 6.79 1.31 -2.76
C SER A 50 6.91 0.56 -1.46
N PHE A 51 7.57 1.11 -0.44
CA PHE A 51 7.88 0.42 0.82
C PHE A 51 6.70 0.29 1.79
N PHE A 52 5.70 1.17 1.67
CA PHE A 52 4.55 1.25 2.57
C PHE A 52 3.23 1.37 1.78
N PRO A 53 2.92 0.39 0.91
CA PRO A 53 1.85 0.50 -0.07
C PRO A 53 0.45 0.58 0.54
N PHE A 54 0.26 0.21 1.81
CA PHE A 54 -1.03 0.32 2.50
C PHE A 54 -1.14 1.53 3.43
N HIS A 55 -0.05 2.30 3.60
CA HIS A 55 -0.06 3.50 4.45
C HIS A 55 -0.85 4.65 3.85
N TYR A 56 -1.39 4.54 2.63
CA TYR A 56 -2.41 5.48 2.15
C TYR A 56 -3.64 5.56 3.08
N GLN A 57 -3.85 4.55 3.93
CA GLN A 57 -4.88 4.54 4.97
C GLN A 57 -4.56 5.48 6.15
N TRP A 58 -3.28 5.82 6.34
CA TRP A 58 -2.87 6.81 7.32
C TRP A 58 -3.21 8.19 6.78
N ARG A 59 -3.94 8.99 7.57
CA ARG A 59 -4.45 10.27 7.11
C ARG A 59 -3.34 11.19 6.58
N ASN A 60 -2.24 11.30 7.31
CA ASN A 60 -1.10 12.14 6.91
C ASN A 60 -0.46 11.69 5.59
N ALA A 61 -0.29 10.38 5.39
CA ALA A 61 0.24 9.82 4.15
C ALA A 61 -0.71 10.07 2.97
N GLY A 62 -2.03 9.83 3.16
CA GLY A 62 -3.05 10.13 2.16
C GLY A 62 -3.07 11.61 1.78
N GLU A 63 -2.94 12.52 2.76
CA GLU A 63 -2.85 13.96 2.50
C GLU A 63 -1.59 14.34 1.70
N ARG A 64 -0.45 13.72 1.98
CA ARG A 64 0.77 13.90 1.17
C ARG A 64 0.54 13.47 -0.28
N MET A 65 -0.13 12.34 -0.51
CA MET A 65 -0.49 11.88 -1.86
C MET A 65 -1.45 12.85 -2.58
N ILE A 66 -2.43 13.42 -1.86
CA ILE A 66 -3.34 14.44 -2.41
C ILE A 66 -2.57 15.70 -2.82
N ARG A 67 -1.68 16.21 -1.95
CA ARG A 67 -0.85 17.41 -2.23
C ARG A 67 0.09 17.21 -3.42
N ALA A 68 0.54 15.98 -3.61
CA ALA A 68 1.33 15.57 -4.78
C ALA A 68 0.49 15.49 -6.08
N GLY A 69 -0.84 15.63 -5.99
CA GLY A 69 -1.76 15.63 -7.12
C GLY A 69 -2.19 14.24 -7.57
N LEU A 70 -1.98 13.19 -6.76
CA LEU A 70 -2.34 11.83 -7.12
C LEU A 70 -3.84 11.57 -6.84
N SER A 71 -4.52 11.00 -7.84
CA SER A 71 -5.86 10.43 -7.70
C SER A 71 -5.82 9.02 -7.11
N ALA A 72 -6.98 8.54 -6.62
CA ALA A 72 -7.12 7.17 -6.14
C ALA A 72 -6.73 6.10 -7.20
N LEU A 73 -6.99 6.39 -8.47
CA LEU A 73 -6.61 5.51 -9.59
C LEU A 73 -5.09 5.45 -9.77
N GLU A 74 -4.40 6.58 -9.62
CA GLU A 74 -2.95 6.63 -9.78
C GLU A 74 -2.24 5.96 -8.62
N ILE A 75 -2.70 6.17 -7.39
CA ILE A 75 -2.18 5.51 -6.19
C ILE A 75 -2.34 3.99 -6.30
N SER A 76 -3.55 3.51 -6.61
CA SER A 76 -3.80 2.06 -6.78
C SER A 76 -2.98 1.45 -7.92
N ASN A 77 -2.88 2.11 -9.08
CA ASN A 77 -2.04 1.63 -10.18
C ASN A 77 -0.55 1.62 -9.82
N PHE A 78 -0.06 2.63 -9.08
CA PHE A 78 1.33 2.68 -8.64
C PHE A 78 1.64 1.50 -7.73
N ILE A 79 0.80 1.26 -6.72
CA ILE A 79 0.96 0.14 -5.76
C ILE A 79 0.92 -1.21 -6.49
N ASN A 80 -0.05 -1.41 -7.38
CA ASN A 80 -0.17 -2.66 -8.15
C ASN A 80 1.05 -2.92 -9.03
N MET A 81 1.59 -1.86 -9.65
CA MET A 81 2.76 -1.92 -10.50
C MET A 81 4.04 -2.17 -9.69
N SER A 82 4.28 -1.41 -8.62
CA SER A 82 5.50 -1.50 -7.84
C SER A 82 5.61 -2.84 -7.10
N ARG A 83 4.48 -3.39 -6.65
CA ARG A 83 4.40 -4.65 -5.90
C ARG A 83 3.97 -5.86 -6.74
N CYS A 84 3.71 -5.68 -8.04
CA CYS A 84 3.18 -6.72 -8.93
C CYS A 84 2.00 -7.51 -8.30
N LEU A 85 1.09 -6.82 -7.61
CA LEU A 85 0.05 -7.48 -6.81
C LEU A 85 -0.83 -8.37 -7.70
N PRO A 86 -0.98 -9.67 -7.37
CA PRO A 86 -1.78 -10.58 -8.15
C PRO A 86 -3.18 -10.79 -7.55
N GLY A 87 -4.13 -11.15 -8.40
CA GLY A 87 -5.39 -11.76 -7.96
C GLY A 87 -6.16 -10.91 -6.92
N ALA A 88 -6.61 -11.56 -5.84
CA ALA A 88 -7.36 -10.91 -4.77
C ALA A 88 -6.55 -9.84 -4.00
N SER A 89 -5.23 -9.84 -4.12
CA SER A 89 -4.36 -8.84 -3.48
C SER A 89 -4.23 -7.55 -4.28
N ILE A 90 -4.83 -7.46 -5.47
CA ILE A 90 -4.85 -6.24 -6.28
C ILE A 90 -5.45 -5.08 -5.47
N CYS A 91 -4.67 -4.01 -5.33
CA CYS A 91 -5.11 -2.76 -4.72
C CYS A 91 -6.19 -2.12 -5.59
N SER A 92 -7.41 -2.01 -5.06
CA SER A 92 -8.53 -1.45 -5.80
C SER A 92 -8.59 0.06 -5.67
N GLN A 93 -8.95 0.76 -6.75
CA GLN A 93 -9.22 2.19 -6.72
C GLN A 93 -10.29 2.55 -5.67
N GLY A 94 -11.30 1.71 -5.50
CA GLY A 94 -12.39 1.95 -4.54
C GLY A 94 -11.92 1.96 -3.09
N SER A 95 -11.00 1.06 -2.73
CA SER A 95 -10.37 1.03 -1.39
C SER A 95 -9.59 2.31 -1.13
N VAL A 96 -8.78 2.74 -2.10
CA VAL A 96 -7.99 3.97 -1.98
C VAL A 96 -8.91 5.20 -1.89
N ASP A 97 -9.96 5.27 -2.72
CA ASP A 97 -10.94 6.36 -2.69
C ASP A 97 -11.62 6.45 -1.33
N HIS A 98 -12.02 5.31 -0.77
CA HIS A 98 -12.65 5.21 0.54
C HIS A 98 -11.76 5.78 1.66
N HIS A 99 -10.49 5.37 1.73
CA HIS A 99 -9.63 5.75 2.85
C HIS A 99 -9.06 7.17 2.74
N ILE A 100 -8.78 7.66 1.53
CA ILE A 100 -8.13 8.97 1.35
C ILE A 100 -9.15 10.11 1.23
N PHE A 101 -10.19 9.91 0.42
CA PHE A 101 -11.03 11.01 -0.07
C PHE A 101 -12.37 11.13 0.65
N ARG A 102 -12.79 10.10 1.41
CA ARG A 102 -13.97 10.19 2.27
C ARG A 102 -13.57 10.71 3.65
N LYS A 103 -14.31 11.68 4.16
CA LYS A 103 -14.13 12.19 5.53
C LYS A 103 -14.75 11.19 6.52
N TYR A 104 -13.99 10.81 7.55
CA TYR A 104 -14.47 9.88 8.59
C TYR A 104 -15.53 10.48 9.52
N LYS A 105 -15.75 11.81 9.52
CA LYS A 105 -16.56 12.51 10.54
C LYS A 105 -17.49 13.64 10.07
N ASP A 106 -17.63 13.92 8.78
CA ASP A 106 -18.66 14.86 8.34
C ASP A 106 -19.93 14.08 7.96
N GLU A 107 -21.02 14.34 8.67
CA GLU A 107 -22.38 13.86 8.34
C GLU A 107 -22.82 14.30 6.93
N GLU A 108 -22.19 15.36 6.41
CA GLU A 108 -22.25 15.75 5.02
C GLU A 108 -21.06 15.15 4.27
N ALA A 109 -21.30 14.14 3.44
CA ALA A 109 -20.30 13.44 2.61
C ALA A 109 -19.60 14.33 1.57
N THR A 110 -18.92 15.39 2.02
CA THR A 110 -18.10 16.27 1.20
C THR A 110 -16.73 15.65 1.03
N LYS A 111 -16.35 15.38 -0.22
CA LYS A 111 -14.98 14.96 -0.57
C LYS A 111 -13.98 15.92 0.05
N ALA A 112 -12.89 15.39 0.61
CA ALA A 112 -11.79 16.23 1.09
C ALA A 112 -11.36 17.21 -0.02
N SER A 113 -11.43 18.51 0.24
CA SER A 113 -11.05 19.54 -0.73
C SER A 113 -9.58 19.38 -1.11
N GLN A 114 -9.29 19.49 -2.41
CA GLN A 114 -7.94 19.45 -2.98
C GLN A 114 -7.07 20.66 -2.60
N SER A 115 -7.61 21.63 -1.86
CA SER A 115 -6.89 22.85 -1.44
C SER A 115 -6.09 22.64 -0.15
N LEU A 116 -5.26 21.60 -0.08
CA LEU A 116 -4.28 21.47 0.99
C LEU A 116 -3.06 22.34 0.66
N PRO A 117 -2.44 22.99 1.66
CA PRO A 117 -1.19 23.72 1.44
C PRO A 117 -0.10 22.76 0.94
N ASP A 118 0.85 23.28 0.17
CA ASP A 118 1.98 22.47 -0.33
C ASP A 118 2.69 21.74 0.83
N THR A 119 3.20 20.54 0.54
CA THR A 119 3.92 19.73 1.51
C THR A 119 5.23 20.43 1.90
N THR A 120 5.38 20.78 3.17
CA THR A 120 6.59 21.42 3.71
C THR A 120 7.49 20.45 4.50
N SER A 121 7.04 19.21 4.71
CA SER A 121 7.80 18.15 5.38
C SER A 121 7.64 16.83 4.61
N TYR A 122 8.76 16.14 4.38
CA TYR A 122 8.81 14.83 3.73
C TYR A 122 9.08 13.69 4.73
N THR A 123 8.94 13.96 6.03
CA THR A 123 9.11 12.99 7.12
C THR A 123 7.76 12.41 7.56
N ALA A 124 7.82 11.29 8.28
CA ALA A 124 6.68 10.72 8.99
C ALA A 124 6.60 11.18 10.45
N GLU A 125 7.43 12.15 10.83
CA GLU A 125 7.49 12.65 12.20
C GLU A 125 6.13 13.24 12.61
N GLY A 126 5.62 12.81 13.76
CA GLY A 126 4.33 13.27 14.29
C GLY A 126 3.10 12.78 13.51
N TRP A 127 3.25 11.88 12.53
CA TRP A 127 2.10 11.22 11.93
C TRP A 127 1.40 10.34 12.96
N THR A 128 0.08 10.20 12.84
CA THR A 128 -0.71 9.39 13.78
C THR A 128 -1.59 8.41 13.03
N TYR A 129 -1.73 7.23 13.60
CA TYR A 129 -2.68 6.21 13.17
C TYR A 129 -3.09 5.44 14.42
N ASP A 130 -4.37 5.50 14.76
CA ASP A 130 -4.93 5.07 16.05
C ASP A 130 -5.74 3.77 15.94
N VAL A 131 -5.82 3.20 14.72
CA VAL A 131 -6.66 2.02 14.43
C VAL A 131 -6.01 0.72 14.92
N TRP A 132 -4.68 0.62 14.95
CA TRP A 132 -3.97 -0.63 15.27
C TRP A 132 -2.85 -0.41 16.27
N GLU A 133 -2.42 -1.48 16.94
CA GLU A 133 -1.13 -1.49 17.61
C GLU A 133 -0.01 -1.47 16.57
N MET A 134 0.90 -0.49 16.68
CA MET A 134 1.96 -0.29 15.70
C MET A 134 3.16 -1.18 15.98
N THR A 135 3.72 -1.76 14.93
CA THR A 135 4.83 -2.73 15.04
C THR A 135 6.08 -2.22 14.33
N ASP A 136 7.24 -2.48 14.94
CA ASP A 136 8.54 -2.30 14.29
C ASP A 136 8.80 -3.43 13.28
N TYR A 137 9.49 -3.13 12.17
CA TYR A 137 9.55 -4.03 11.02
C TYR A 137 10.96 -4.19 10.47
N PRO A 138 11.37 -5.39 10.02
CA PRO A 138 12.70 -5.56 9.42
C PRO A 138 12.86 -4.68 8.17
N LEU A 139 13.90 -3.86 8.12
CA LEU A 139 14.13 -2.87 7.06
C LEU A 139 14.21 -3.53 5.68
N LEU A 140 14.96 -4.62 5.56
CA LEU A 140 15.10 -5.32 4.28
C LEU A 140 13.81 -6.01 3.85
N ALA A 141 12.94 -6.39 4.79
CA ALA A 141 11.65 -6.98 4.47
C ALA A 141 10.71 -5.99 3.79
N LEU A 142 10.96 -4.67 3.87
CA LEU A 142 10.23 -3.67 3.09
C LEU A 142 10.33 -3.93 1.58
N THR A 143 11.44 -4.55 1.15
CA THR A 143 11.73 -4.82 -0.26
C THR A 143 11.08 -6.08 -0.80
N HIS A 144 10.56 -6.95 0.06
CA HIS A 144 9.97 -8.21 -0.37
C HIS A 144 8.71 -7.97 -1.20
N GLY A 145 8.65 -8.56 -2.39
CA GLY A 145 7.52 -8.39 -3.31
C GLY A 145 7.56 -7.10 -4.14
N LEU A 146 8.59 -6.25 -4.02
CA LEU A 146 8.80 -5.17 -5.00
C LEU A 146 9.32 -5.74 -6.32
N SER A 147 8.79 -5.25 -7.44
CA SER A 147 9.35 -5.50 -8.78
C SER A 147 10.76 -4.93 -8.87
N ASP A 148 10.89 -3.66 -8.51
CA ASP A 148 12.13 -2.89 -8.60
C ASP A 148 12.19 -1.91 -7.43
N LEU A 149 13.40 -1.62 -6.96
CA LEU A 149 13.60 -0.53 -5.99
C LEU A 149 13.35 0.83 -6.68
N PRO A 150 12.90 1.85 -5.92
CA PRO A 150 12.97 3.23 -6.39
C PRO A 150 14.37 3.56 -6.93
N SER A 151 14.45 4.39 -7.96
CA SER A 151 15.72 4.69 -8.65
C SER A 151 15.78 6.14 -9.12
N GLY A 152 16.99 6.63 -9.42
CA GLY A 152 17.19 8.02 -9.85
C GLY A 152 16.69 9.01 -8.80
N ALA A 153 15.93 10.02 -9.24
CA ALA A 153 15.36 11.05 -8.36
C ALA A 153 14.25 10.52 -7.40
N ASP A 154 13.81 9.27 -7.59
CA ASP A 154 12.80 8.63 -6.73
C ASP A 154 13.46 7.76 -5.64
N ALA A 155 14.76 7.48 -5.73
CA ALA A 155 15.52 6.82 -4.68
C ALA A 155 15.95 7.84 -3.63
N GLY A 156 15.31 7.80 -2.47
CA GLY A 156 15.65 8.64 -1.33
C GLY A 156 16.57 7.95 -0.32
N PRO A 157 16.63 8.51 0.90
CA PRO A 157 17.49 8.00 1.98
C PRO A 157 17.21 6.55 2.35
N LEU A 158 15.94 6.10 2.33
CA LEU A 158 15.59 4.71 2.67
C LEU A 158 16.15 3.72 1.65
N THR A 159 16.04 4.05 0.35
CA THR A 159 16.57 3.21 -0.73
C THR A 159 18.08 3.14 -0.66
N ALA A 160 18.75 4.28 -0.42
CA ALA A 160 20.20 4.32 -0.22
C ALA A 160 20.62 3.46 0.98
N LEU A 161 19.92 3.58 2.11
CA LEU A 161 20.21 2.79 3.31
C LEU A 161 19.99 1.30 3.09
N ILE A 162 18.87 0.89 2.46
CA ILE A 162 18.61 -0.51 2.12
C ILE A 162 19.74 -1.11 1.29
N ASN A 163 20.24 -0.36 0.31
CA ASN A 163 21.38 -0.80 -0.50
C ASN A 163 22.67 -0.89 0.31
N TRP A 164 22.91 0.03 1.23
CA TRP A 164 24.06 -0.02 2.14
C TRP A 164 23.98 -1.22 3.10
N VAL A 165 22.84 -1.42 3.77
CA VAL A 165 22.61 -2.54 4.71
C VAL A 165 22.83 -3.89 4.04
N ARG A 166 22.38 -4.05 2.78
CA ARG A 166 22.65 -5.26 1.98
C ARG A 166 24.14 -5.47 1.73
N LYS A 167 24.91 -4.42 1.44
CA LYS A 167 26.37 -4.51 1.23
C LYS A 167 27.13 -4.84 2.52
N GLN A 168 26.58 -4.48 3.67
CA GLN A 168 27.15 -4.76 4.99
C GLN A 168 26.65 -6.09 5.59
N ASP A 169 25.83 -6.88 4.87
CA ASP A 169 25.24 -8.13 5.35
C ASP A 169 24.45 -8.00 6.67
N ARG A 170 23.89 -6.81 6.97
CA ARG A 170 23.13 -6.54 8.20
C ARG A 170 21.64 -6.89 8.03
N TYR A 171 21.35 -8.16 7.78
CA TYR A 171 19.99 -8.62 7.43
C TYR A 171 18.94 -8.51 8.53
N GLN A 172 19.35 -8.33 9.79
CA GLN A 172 18.47 -8.24 10.96
C GLN A 172 18.12 -6.79 11.34
N THR A 173 18.54 -5.80 10.55
CA THR A 173 18.24 -4.40 10.81
C THR A 173 16.74 -4.12 10.81
N MET A 174 16.29 -3.40 11.83
CA MET A 174 14.90 -2.98 12.05
C MET A 174 14.65 -1.53 11.60
N LEU A 175 13.38 -1.18 11.41
CA LEU A 175 12.96 0.16 10.99
C LEU A 175 13.32 1.22 12.04
N SER A 176 13.22 0.88 13.34
CA SER A 176 13.62 1.76 14.43
C SER A 176 15.10 2.16 14.43
N GLU A 177 15.96 1.37 13.78
CA GLU A 177 17.40 1.64 13.71
C GLU A 177 17.77 2.62 12.58
N VAL A 178 16.84 2.91 11.66
CA VAL A 178 17.10 3.72 10.46
C VAL A 178 17.77 5.07 10.77
N PRO A 179 17.30 5.89 11.73
CA PRO A 179 17.90 7.20 11.97
C PRO A 179 19.38 7.11 12.40
N ALA A 180 19.74 6.09 13.19
CA ALA A 180 21.11 5.86 13.61
C ALA A 180 21.97 5.33 12.46
N LEU A 181 21.41 4.42 11.66
CA LEU A 181 22.13 3.80 10.55
C LEU A 181 22.37 4.74 9.37
N LEU A 182 21.50 5.72 9.13
CA LEU A 182 21.76 6.76 8.12
C LEU A 182 23.03 7.56 8.45
N LYS A 183 23.21 7.90 9.74
CA LYS A 183 24.42 8.57 10.23
C LYS A 183 25.64 7.67 10.11
N GLU A 184 25.51 6.39 10.45
CA GLU A 184 26.59 5.41 10.31
C GLU A 184 27.01 5.20 8.84
N ALA A 185 26.04 5.20 7.93
CA ALA A 185 26.24 4.96 6.51
C ALA A 185 26.69 6.21 5.72
N ASP A 186 26.77 7.38 6.38
CA ASP A 186 27.01 8.69 5.75
C ASP A 186 26.01 8.97 4.60
N VAL A 187 24.74 8.61 4.82
CA VAL A 187 23.64 8.85 3.88
C VAL A 187 22.89 10.10 4.35
N GLU A 188 22.85 11.11 3.49
CA GLU A 188 22.09 12.33 3.75
C GLU A 188 20.60 12.00 3.89
N SER A 189 19.96 12.50 4.95
CA SER A 189 18.56 12.24 5.28
C SER A 189 17.59 13.20 4.58
N LEU A 190 18.09 14.18 3.82
CA LEU A 190 17.30 15.23 3.20
C LEU A 190 17.10 14.95 1.71
N ILE A 191 15.88 15.18 1.25
CA ILE A 191 15.51 15.16 -0.16
C ILE A 191 15.78 16.57 -0.70
N ASP A 192 16.66 16.68 -1.69
CA ASP A 192 16.88 17.93 -2.40
C ASP A 192 15.59 18.36 -3.14
N PRO A 193 14.93 19.46 -2.74
CA PRO A 193 13.81 20.04 -3.47
C PRO A 193 14.35 20.76 -4.70
N SER A 194 14.87 19.97 -5.65
CA SER A 194 15.55 20.45 -6.84
C SER A 194 14.69 21.48 -7.58
N GLU A 195 15.21 22.71 -7.69
CA GLU A 195 14.67 23.86 -8.44
C GLU A 195 13.35 24.45 -7.92
N GLY A 196 13.07 24.35 -6.62
CA GLY A 196 11.91 25.04 -6.00
C GLY A 196 10.55 24.44 -6.35
N ALA A 197 10.51 23.28 -7.00
CA ALA A 197 9.30 22.51 -7.26
C ALA A 197 9.25 21.28 -6.37
N CYS A 198 8.08 21.02 -5.76
CA CYS A 198 7.87 19.85 -4.89
C CYS A 198 8.22 18.54 -5.64
N PRO A 199 9.20 17.74 -5.16
CA PRO A 199 9.65 16.50 -5.83
C PRO A 199 8.52 15.48 -5.99
N ASP A 200 7.58 15.45 -5.05
CA ASP A 200 6.42 14.55 -5.07
C ASP A 200 5.52 14.78 -6.31
N LYS A 201 5.37 16.03 -6.78
CA LYS A 201 4.52 16.36 -7.96
C LYS A 201 5.09 15.80 -9.26
N LYS A 202 6.39 15.50 -9.31
CA LYS A 202 7.07 14.97 -10.52
C LYS A 202 6.96 13.44 -10.63
N VAL A 203 6.62 12.73 -9.55
CA VAL A 203 6.57 11.25 -9.49
C VAL A 203 5.63 10.69 -10.55
N LEU A 204 4.42 11.23 -10.66
CA LEU A 204 3.41 10.73 -11.61
C LEU A 204 3.91 10.73 -13.05
N GLY A 205 4.59 11.81 -13.45
CA GLY A 205 5.15 11.96 -14.80
C GLY A 205 6.17 10.87 -15.12
N ARG A 206 7.02 10.51 -14.14
CA ARG A 206 8.08 9.49 -14.30
C ARG A 206 7.51 8.07 -14.47
N TYR A 207 6.42 7.73 -13.78
CA TYR A 207 5.86 6.36 -13.78
C TYR A 207 4.67 6.13 -14.73
N ASN A 208 4.13 7.19 -15.38
CA ASN A 208 2.90 7.11 -16.17
C ASN A 208 2.89 5.97 -17.20
N LYS A 209 3.99 5.81 -17.95
CA LYS A 209 4.12 4.77 -18.98
C LYS A 209 4.11 3.36 -18.37
N ALA A 210 4.84 3.16 -17.27
CA ALA A 210 4.92 1.88 -16.58
C ALA A 210 3.56 1.50 -15.95
N MET A 211 2.90 2.45 -15.28
CA MET A 211 1.56 2.23 -14.71
C MET A 211 0.51 1.90 -15.77
N LYS A 212 0.52 2.58 -16.93
CA LYS A 212 -0.41 2.27 -18.04
C LYS A 212 -0.20 0.86 -18.57
N LYS A 213 1.05 0.41 -18.68
CA LYS A 213 1.39 -0.96 -19.09
C LYS A 213 0.88 -1.97 -18.07
N ASP A 214 1.17 -1.75 -16.79
CA ASP A 214 0.76 -2.68 -15.72
C ASP A 214 -0.76 -2.73 -15.54
N ARG A 215 -1.46 -1.61 -15.73
CA ARG A 215 -2.92 -1.56 -15.67
C ARG A 215 -3.58 -2.57 -16.61
N VAL A 216 -2.99 -2.84 -17.77
CA VAL A 216 -3.51 -3.87 -18.70
C VAL A 216 -3.44 -5.27 -18.08
N ARG A 217 -2.35 -5.60 -17.38
CA ARG A 217 -2.21 -6.85 -16.61
C ARG A 217 -3.28 -6.92 -15.53
N VAL A 218 -3.40 -5.88 -14.70
CA VAL A 218 -4.37 -5.79 -13.61
C VAL A 218 -5.80 -6.01 -14.11
N LEU A 219 -6.21 -5.34 -15.19
CA LEU A 219 -7.55 -5.49 -15.76
C LEU A 219 -7.81 -6.92 -16.26
N LYS A 220 -6.80 -7.57 -16.85
CA LYS A 220 -6.90 -8.97 -17.29
C LYS A 220 -7.09 -9.90 -16.09
N GLU A 221 -6.34 -9.69 -15.02
CA GLU A 221 -6.44 -10.51 -13.80
C GLU A 221 -7.80 -10.33 -13.11
N ILE A 222 -8.27 -9.09 -12.94
CA ILE A 222 -9.62 -8.81 -12.39
C ILE A 222 -10.70 -9.51 -13.20
N LYS A 223 -10.59 -9.51 -14.54
CA LYS A 223 -11.54 -10.20 -15.41
C LYS A 223 -11.57 -11.71 -15.11
N VAL A 224 -10.40 -12.34 -15.01
CA VAL A 224 -10.28 -13.76 -14.69
C VAL A 224 -10.84 -14.10 -13.31
N LEU A 225 -10.64 -13.23 -12.30
CA LEU A 225 -11.24 -13.43 -10.98
C LEU A 225 -12.76 -13.43 -11.02
N ARG A 226 -13.35 -12.44 -11.71
CA ARG A 226 -14.82 -12.34 -11.84
C ARG A 226 -15.41 -13.55 -12.54
N GLU A 227 -14.80 -14.00 -13.64
CA GLU A 227 -15.24 -15.20 -14.35
C GLU A 227 -15.22 -16.46 -13.46
N LYS A 228 -14.22 -16.57 -12.57
CA LYS A 228 -14.14 -17.66 -11.59
C LYS A 228 -15.23 -17.54 -10.52
N GLU A 229 -15.43 -16.35 -9.96
CA GLU A 229 -16.47 -16.09 -8.95
C GLU A 229 -17.86 -16.41 -9.50
N ASP A 230 -18.16 -16.00 -10.74
CA ASP A 230 -19.42 -16.30 -11.41
C ASP A 230 -19.60 -17.82 -11.61
N THR A 231 -18.57 -18.51 -12.07
CA THR A 231 -18.59 -19.98 -12.26
C THR A 231 -18.81 -20.73 -10.93
N GLU A 232 -18.15 -20.28 -9.86
CA GLU A 232 -18.30 -20.87 -8.52
C GLU A 232 -19.68 -20.59 -7.92
N ALA A 233 -20.23 -19.39 -8.13
CA ALA A 233 -21.57 -19.03 -7.71
C ALA A 233 -22.64 -19.88 -8.43
N GLU A 234 -22.50 -20.08 -9.74
CA GLU A 234 -23.39 -20.96 -10.52
C GLU A 234 -23.32 -22.42 -10.05
N ALA A 235 -22.11 -22.94 -9.83
CA ALA A 235 -21.91 -24.30 -9.31
C ALA A 235 -22.50 -24.48 -7.91
N GLY A 236 -22.37 -23.47 -7.04
CA GLY A 236 -22.96 -23.42 -5.71
C GLY A 236 -24.49 -23.43 -5.75
N ALA A 237 -25.08 -22.59 -6.61
CA ALA A 237 -26.53 -22.52 -6.83
C ALA A 237 -27.10 -23.85 -7.35
N PHE A 238 -26.40 -24.49 -8.30
CA PHE A 238 -26.79 -25.79 -8.83
C PHE A 238 -26.77 -26.90 -7.75
N LYS A 239 -25.71 -26.96 -6.93
CA LYS A 239 -25.63 -27.91 -5.80
C LYS A 239 -26.78 -27.70 -4.81
N ALA A 240 -27.07 -26.45 -4.43
CA ALA A 240 -28.16 -26.12 -3.52
C ALA A 240 -29.54 -26.52 -4.09
N ALA A 241 -29.76 -26.33 -5.39
CA ALA A 241 -30.99 -26.75 -6.06
C ALA A 241 -31.17 -28.28 -6.05
N LYS A 242 -30.09 -29.04 -6.33
CA LYS A 242 -30.09 -30.51 -6.31
C LYS A 242 -30.39 -31.05 -4.90
N GLU A 243 -29.82 -30.44 -3.87
CA GLU A 243 -30.04 -30.84 -2.47
C GLU A 243 -31.49 -30.59 -2.02
N LYS A 244 -32.08 -29.44 -2.41
CA LYS A 244 -33.50 -29.13 -2.16
C LYS A 244 -34.43 -30.12 -2.85
N SER A 245 -34.13 -30.50 -4.11
CA SER A 245 -34.90 -31.50 -4.85
C SER A 245 -34.82 -32.90 -4.19
N SER A 246 -33.63 -33.30 -3.74
CA SER A 246 -33.45 -34.59 -3.04
C SER A 246 -34.14 -34.64 -1.68
N LYS A 247 -34.19 -33.54 -0.92
CA LYS A 247 -34.90 -33.48 0.37
C LYS A 247 -36.41 -33.59 0.19
N ARG A 248 -36.98 -32.96 -0.85
CA ARG A 248 -38.42 -33.09 -1.18
C ARG A 248 -38.80 -34.53 -1.50
N ARG A 249 -38.00 -35.22 -2.32
CA ARG A 249 -38.24 -36.65 -2.66
C ARG A 249 -38.11 -37.64 -1.50
N ARG A 250 -37.54 -37.24 -0.36
CA ARG A 250 -37.44 -38.10 0.85
C ARG A 250 -38.60 -37.89 1.84
N MET A 251 -39.39 -36.84 1.65
CA MET A 251 -40.56 -36.53 2.48
C MET A 251 -41.89 -36.93 1.84
N GLU A 252 -41.84 -37.36 0.58
CA GLU A 252 -42.93 -38.02 -0.16
C GLU A 252 -42.76 -39.54 -0.07
#